data_AF-A0A9D1EI54-F1
#
_entry.id   AF-A0A9D1EI54-F1
#
_cell.length_a   1.000
_cell.length_b   1.000
_cell.length_c   1.000
_cell.angle_alpha   90.00
_cell.angle_beta   90.00
_cell.angle_gamma   90.00
#
_symmetry.space_group_name_H-M   'P 1'
#
loop_
_entity.id
_entity.type
_entity.pdbx_description
1 polymer ?
#
loop_
_entity_poly.entity_id
_entity_poly.type
_entity_poly.pdbx_seq_one_letter_code
_entity_poly.pdbx_strand_id
1 'polypeptide(L)' 'MILYHGSYMEISRPDLAYSRGNVDFGRGFYTPPIYEQAVKWCRKFKRQGRTLRIMIW' A
#
# COMPACT_ATOMS: atom_id res chain seq x y z
N MET A 1 0.44 5.84 -14.97
CA MET A 1 0.58 4.44 -14.50
C MET A 1 -0.28 4.31 -13.26
N ILE A 2 -1.06 3.22 -13.12
CA ILE A 2 -1.90 2.98 -11.94
C ILE A 2 -1.08 2.19 -10.92
N LEU A 3 -1.10 2.61 -9.66
CA LEU A 3 -0.42 1.94 -8.57
C LEU A 3 -1.39 1.49 -7.48
N TYR A 4 -1.11 0.34 -6.85
CA TYR A 4 -1.94 -0.22 -5.80
C TYR A 4 -1.19 -0.20 -4.47
N HIS A 5 -1.80 0.36 -3.43
CA HIS A 5 -1.28 0.26 -2.07
C HIS A 5 -2.30 -0.44 -1.19
N GLY A 6 -1.90 -1.48 -0.49
CA GLY A 6 -2.79 -2.12 0.46
C GLY A 6 -2.42 -1.84 1.91
N SER A 7 -3.43 -1.61 2.74
CA SER A 7 -3.31 -1.28 4.16
C SER A 7 -4.52 -1.81 4.95
N TYR A 8 -4.45 -1.71 6.28
CA TYR A 8 -5.60 -1.89 7.15
C TYR A 8 -6.33 -0.57 7.47
N MET A 9 -5.76 0.54 7.02
CA MET A 9 -6.25 1.90 7.25
C MET A 9 -6.25 2.67 5.93
N GLU A 10 -7.25 3.51 5.76
CA GLU A 10 -7.32 4.43 4.63
C GLU A 10 -6.37 5.60 4.83
N ILE A 11 -5.66 5.98 3.78
CA ILE A 11 -4.73 7.11 3.76
C ILE A 11 -5.33 8.11 2.79
N SER A 12 -5.99 9.15 3.28
CA SER A 12 -6.66 10.13 2.40
C SER A 12 -5.69 11.10 1.73
N ARG A 13 -4.58 11.42 2.42
CA ARG A 13 -3.53 12.33 1.94
C ARG A 13 -2.16 11.76 2.31
N PRO A 14 -1.49 11.03 1.40
CA PRO A 14 -0.16 10.51 1.65
C PRO A 14 0.86 11.66 1.72
N ASP A 15 1.64 11.73 2.79
CA ASP A 15 2.81 12.60 2.88
C ASP A 15 4.09 11.76 2.69
N LEU A 16 4.86 12.13 1.67
CA LEU A 16 6.08 11.44 1.27
C LEU A 16 7.36 12.17 1.73
N ALA A 17 7.23 13.35 2.35
CA ALA A 17 8.37 14.19 2.73
C ALA A 17 9.34 13.47 3.67
N TYR A 18 8.82 12.63 4.56
CA TYR A 18 9.58 11.89 5.56
C TYR A 18 9.97 10.46 5.15
N SER A 19 9.65 10.04 3.93
CA SER A 19 9.94 8.67 3.51
C SER A 19 11.34 8.51 2.92
N ARG A 20 11.86 7.28 3.01
CA ARG A 20 13.17 6.89 2.49
C ARG A 20 13.17 6.99 0.97
N GLY A 21 14.20 7.61 0.41
CA GLY A 21 14.29 7.89 -1.03
C GLY A 21 14.45 6.66 -1.92
N ASN A 22 15.13 5.61 -1.43
CA ASN A 22 15.51 4.45 -2.23
C ASN A 22 14.77 3.20 -1.72
N VAL A 23 13.55 2.99 -2.18
CA VAL A 23 12.78 1.76 -1.93
C VAL A 23 12.22 1.22 -3.25
N ASP A 24 11.85 -0.05 -3.26
CA ASP A 24 11.59 -0.86 -4.46
C ASP A 24 10.51 -0.31 -5.42
N PHE A 25 9.64 0.60 -4.95
CA PHE A 25 8.54 1.19 -5.74
C PHE A 25 8.49 2.72 -5.65
N GLY A 26 9.60 3.36 -5.28
CA GLY A 26 9.67 4.82 -5.08
C GLY A 26 9.34 5.24 -3.65
N ARG A 27 9.71 6.48 -3.30
CA ARG A 27 9.62 7.01 -1.94
C ARG A 27 8.20 6.89 -1.38
N GLY A 28 8.07 6.37 -0.16
CA GLY A 28 6.78 6.30 0.53
C GLY A 28 6.37 4.89 0.88
N PHE A 29 5.52 4.37 0.01
CA PHE A 29 4.74 3.17 0.22
C PHE A 29 5.21 2.06 -0.71
N TYR A 30 4.90 0.83 -0.30
CA TYR A 30 4.96 -0.29 -1.22
C TYR A 30 3.74 -0.21 -2.16
N THR A 31 4.01 0.18 -3.40
CA THR A 31 3.01 0.44 -4.46
C THR A 31 3.27 -0.42 -5.70
N PRO A 32 2.94 -1.73 -5.69
CA PRO A 32 3.09 -2.56 -6.86
C PRO A 32 2.13 -2.11 -7.99
N PRO A 33 2.54 -2.27 -9.27
CA PRO A 33 1.66 -2.05 -10.41
C PRO A 33 0.66 -3.21 -10.62
N ILE A 34 0.79 -4.32 -9.87
CA ILE A 34 -0.04 -5.53 -9.98
C ILE A 34 -1.01 -5.59 -8.80
N TYR A 35 -2.31 -5.57 -9.08
CA TYR A 35 -3.36 -5.56 -8.06
C TYR A 35 -3.33 -6.80 -7.16
N GLU A 36 -3.16 -7.99 -7.74
CA GLU A 36 -3.13 -9.27 -7.02
C GLU A 36 -2.00 -9.32 -5.99
N GLN A 37 -0.87 -8.66 -6.30
CA GLN A 37 0.27 -8.56 -5.41
C GLN A 37 -0.08 -7.70 -4.18
N ALA A 38 -0.71 -6.53 -4.38
CA ALA A 38 -1.19 -5.68 -3.28
C ALA A 38 -2.20 -6.41 -2.38
N VAL A 39 -3.15 -7.14 -2.98
CA VAL A 39 -4.13 -7.96 -2.25
C VAL A 39 -3.42 -9.02 -1.41
N LYS A 40 -2.48 -9.78 -2.01
CA LYS A 40 -1.76 -10.86 -1.32
C LYS A 40 -0.99 -10.34 -0.11
N TRP A 41 -0.33 -9.20 -0.21
CA TRP A 41 0.40 -8.58 0.91
C TRP A 41 -0.50 -8.15 2.06
N CYS A 42 -1.74 -7.77 1.76
CA CYS A 42 -2.66 -7.26 2.77
C CYS A 42 -3.50 -8.34 3.44
N ARG A 43 -3.52 -9.56 2.89
CA ARG A 43 -4.19 -10.72 3.52
C ARG A 43 -3.75 -10.96 4.97
N LYS A 44 -2.54 -10.53 5.35
CA LYS A 44 -2.07 -10.58 6.75
C LYS A 44 -2.99 -9.81 7.72
N PHE A 45 -3.59 -8.70 7.29
CA PHE A 45 -4.48 -7.90 8.12
C PHE A 45 -5.81 -8.61 8.39
N LYS A 46 -6.33 -9.36 7.41
CA LYS A 46 -7.53 -10.19 7.60
C LYS A 46 -7.32 -11.24 8.69
N ARG A 47 -6.12 -11.86 8.77
CA ARG A 47 -5.76 -12.80 9.84
C ARG A 47 -5.69 -12.15 11.23
N GLN A 48 -5.47 -10.85 11.29
CA GLN A 48 -5.42 -10.06 12.52
C GLN A 48 -6.79 -9.47 12.91
N GLY A 49 -7.87 -9.87 12.23
CA GLY A 49 -9.21 -9.30 12.46
C GLY A 49 -9.37 -7.86 11.99
N ARG A 50 -8.46 -7.35 11.15
CA ARG A 50 -8.50 -5.98 10.63
C ARG A 50 -9.16 -5.94 9.25
N THR A 51 -9.86 -4.84 8.97
CA THR A 51 -10.39 -4.54 7.64
C THR A 51 -9.25 -4.37 6.65
N LEU A 52 -9.35 -5.01 5.49
CA LEU A 52 -8.41 -4.83 4.38
C LEU A 52 -8.91 -3.70 3.49
N ARG A 53 -8.00 -2.79 3.12
CA ARG A 53 -8.26 -1.71 2.16
C ARG A 53 -7.18 -1.70 1.09
N ILE A 54 -7.59 -1.63 -0.17
CA ILE A 54 -6.69 -1.38 -1.30
C ILE A 54 -6.98 0.04 -1.79
N MET A 55 -5.95 0.87 -1.81
CA MET A 55 -5.97 2.23 -2.33
C MET A 55 -5.31 2.24 -3.70
N ILE A 56 -5.80 3.13 -4.56
CA ILE A 56 -5.34 3.31 -5.92
C ILE A 56 -4.88 4.76 -6.05
N TRP A 57 -3.67 4.97 -6.59
CA TRP A 57 -3.06 6.28 -6.81
C TRP A 57 -2.43 6.34 -8.21
#